data_AF-A0A3E0PLX1-F1
#
_entry.id   AF-A0A3E0PLX1-F1
#
_cell.length_a   1.000
_cell.length_b   1.000
_cell.length_c   1.000
_cell.angle_alpha   90.00
_cell.angle_beta   90.00
_cell.angle_gamma   90.00
#
_symmetry.space_group_name_H-M   'P 1'
#
loop_
_entity.id
_entity.type
_entity.pdbx_description
1 polymer ?
#
loop_
_entity_poly.entity_id
_entity_poly.type
_entity_poly.pdbx_seq_one_letter_code
_entity_poly.pdbx_strand_id
1 'polypeptide(L)'
;MRVTWVVAVMRPALVLPAGLENCLPDAATRCAAARPASRQYSMPPSSRPSGGCAAGILQPFEPGRRISAMNQHTTAANRRADARRRGRVQISQSTYAALWASQGERCAICRRDDPGQGWRLNYSPAGSPRGILCAPCHERLCRVEAVQRLDLFPDAVAFAANPPAARLQ
;
A
#
# COMPACT_ATOMS: atom_id res chain seq x y z
N MET A 1 47.08 7.54 46.39
CA MET A 1 47.43 7.68 44.96
C MET A 1 46.24 7.23 44.13
N ARG A 2 45.60 8.12 43.36
CA ARG A 2 44.45 7.78 42.51
C ARG A 2 44.93 7.76 41.06
N VAL A 3 44.80 6.60 40.40
CA VAL A 3 45.17 6.41 39.00
C VAL A 3 43.90 6.56 38.17
N THR A 4 43.83 7.63 37.40
CA THR A 4 42.72 7.92 36.49
C THR A 4 43.07 7.38 35.11
N TRP A 5 42.36 6.36 34.64
CA TRP A 5 42.54 5.82 33.30
C TRP A 5 41.65 6.60 32.31
N VAL A 6 42.27 7.30 31.37
CA VAL A 6 41.59 7.93 30.24
C VAL A 6 41.59 6.92 29.09
N VAL A 7 40.44 6.32 28.79
CA VAL A 7 40.27 5.46 27.62
C VAL A 7 39.97 6.36 26.42
N ALA A 8 40.94 6.51 25.53
CA ALA A 8 40.76 7.17 24.25
C ALA A 8 39.95 6.28 23.30
N VAL A 9 38.71 6.68 23.02
CA VAL A 9 37.86 6.01 22.03
C VAL A 9 38.26 6.52 20.64
N MET A 10 39.07 5.75 19.92
CA MET A 10 39.33 5.99 18.49
C MET A 10 38.04 5.73 17.70
N ARG A 11 37.47 6.79 17.08
CA ARG A 11 36.40 6.66 16.09
C ARG A 11 37.02 6.18 14.77
N PRO A 12 36.60 5.06 14.19
CA PRO A 12 37.01 4.71 12.84
C PRO A 12 36.36 5.69 11.86
N ALA A 13 37.19 6.29 10.99
CA ALA A 13 36.73 7.07 9.87
C ALA A 13 36.02 6.13 8.88
N LEU A 14 34.71 6.31 8.73
CA LEU A 14 33.94 5.68 7.67
C LEU A 14 34.34 6.29 6.33
N VAL A 15 35.15 5.55 5.57
CA VAL A 15 35.40 5.81 4.16
C VAL A 15 34.13 5.43 3.40
N LEU A 16 33.39 6.43 2.91
CA LEU A 16 32.27 6.22 1.99
C LEU A 16 32.84 5.93 0.59
N PRO A 17 32.46 4.81 -0.07
CA PRO A 17 32.84 4.60 -1.46
C PRO A 17 32.09 5.60 -2.35
N ALA A 18 32.85 6.42 -3.07
CA ALA A 18 32.37 7.17 -4.22
C ALA A 18 32.11 6.18 -5.37
N GLY A 19 30.87 6.10 -5.85
CA GLY A 19 30.54 5.30 -7.03
C GLY A 19 29.17 4.64 -6.97
N LEU A 20 28.10 5.43 -6.97
CA LEU A 20 26.73 4.95 -7.26
C LEU A 20 25.95 6.03 -8.01
N GLU A 21 26.59 6.58 -9.05
CA GLU A 21 25.89 7.30 -10.11
C GLU A 21 25.61 6.28 -11.22
N ASN A 22 24.35 6.19 -11.64
CA ASN A 22 23.84 5.33 -12.73
C ASN A 22 23.45 3.88 -12.36
N CYS A 23 22.28 3.71 -11.75
CA CYS A 23 21.39 2.57 -11.98
C CYS A 23 19.98 2.86 -11.42
N LEU A 24 19.26 3.78 -12.05
CA LEU A 24 17.81 3.93 -11.86
C LEU A 24 17.12 4.04 -13.22
N PRO A 25 16.48 2.97 -13.69
CA PRO A 25 15.27 3.10 -14.46
C PRO A 25 14.08 2.81 -13.55
N ASP A 26 13.40 3.88 -13.17
CA ASP A 26 11.95 4.00 -13.37
C ASP A 26 11.03 2.97 -12.66
N ALA A 27 11.08 2.94 -11.33
CA ALA A 27 10.06 2.27 -10.50
C ALA A 27 8.83 3.16 -10.22
N ALA A 28 8.91 4.48 -10.47
CA ALA A 28 7.82 5.41 -10.24
C ALA A 28 6.70 5.32 -11.30
N THR A 29 6.99 4.82 -12.50
CA THR A 29 6.04 4.88 -13.63
C THR A 29 4.97 3.77 -13.63
N ARG A 30 5.08 2.70 -12.83
CA ARG A 30 4.14 1.57 -12.91
C ARG A 30 2.92 1.61 -11.98
N CYS A 31 2.85 2.58 -11.07
CA CYS A 31 1.60 2.89 -10.35
C CYS A 31 0.85 4.11 -10.93
N ALA A 32 1.48 4.89 -11.81
CA ALA A 32 0.89 6.10 -12.43
C ALA A 32 0.22 5.83 -13.79
N ALA A 33 0.38 4.66 -14.39
CA ALA A 33 -0.24 4.28 -15.67
C ALA A 33 -1.73 3.93 -15.53
N ALA A 34 -2.53 4.87 -15.04
CA ALA A 34 -3.98 4.91 -15.21
C ALA A 34 -4.52 6.35 -15.20
N ARG A 35 -3.69 7.34 -15.57
CA ARG A 35 -4.18 8.65 -16.01
C ARG A 35 -4.20 8.65 -17.54
N PRO A 36 -5.35 8.60 -18.21
CA PRO A 36 -5.39 8.98 -19.61
C PRO A 36 -4.90 10.43 -19.70
N ALA A 37 -3.94 10.66 -20.60
CA ALA A 37 -3.56 11.99 -21.02
C ALA A 37 -4.84 12.79 -21.30
N SER A 38 -4.91 14.01 -20.76
CA SER A 38 -5.95 14.97 -21.08
C SER A 38 -5.93 15.22 -22.59
N ARG A 39 -6.72 14.46 -23.34
CA ARG A 39 -7.14 14.85 -24.68
C ARG A 39 -7.87 16.17 -24.50
N GLN A 40 -7.27 17.24 -25.02
CA GLN A 40 -8.01 18.43 -25.39
C GLN A 40 -9.05 17.97 -26.43
N TYR A 41 -10.26 17.72 -25.97
CA TYR A 41 -11.40 17.63 -26.85
C TYR A 41 -11.78 19.06 -27.20
N SER A 42 -11.42 19.49 -28.41
CA SER A 42 -12.13 20.59 -29.08
C SER A 42 -13.60 20.22 -29.10
N MET A 43 -14.42 20.96 -28.37
CA MET A 43 -15.87 20.79 -28.42
C MET A 43 -16.35 21.17 -29.84
N PRO A 44 -17.14 20.33 -30.53
CA PRO A 44 -17.85 20.79 -31.71
C PRO A 44 -18.87 21.87 -31.30
N PRO A 45 -19.17 22.84 -32.18
CA PRO A 45 -20.18 23.85 -31.91
C PRO A 45 -21.51 23.17 -31.62
N SER A 46 -22.06 23.48 -30.45
CA SER A 46 -23.37 23.04 -30.00
C SER A 46 -24.45 23.66 -30.89
N SER A 47 -24.90 22.92 -31.90
CA SER A 47 -26.20 23.17 -32.52
C SER A 47 -27.27 22.71 -31.55
N ARG A 48 -27.61 23.55 -30.56
CA ARG A 48 -28.85 23.39 -29.80
C ARG A 48 -30.00 23.62 -30.77
N PRO A 49 -30.88 22.63 -31.03
CA PRO A 49 -32.23 22.98 -31.45
C PRO A 49 -32.87 23.73 -30.28
N SER A 50 -33.27 24.97 -30.51
CA SER A 50 -34.23 25.71 -29.70
C SER A 50 -35.58 25.00 -29.78
N GLY A 51 -35.67 23.85 -29.12
CA GLY A 51 -36.89 23.06 -28.93
C GLY A 51 -37.71 23.71 -27.84
N GLY A 52 -38.91 24.16 -28.21
CA GLY A 52 -39.81 24.95 -27.40
C GLY A 52 -40.15 24.34 -26.04
N CYS A 53 -40.48 25.24 -25.12
CA CYS A 53 -41.02 24.96 -23.80
C CYS A 53 -42.38 24.26 -23.94
N ALA A 54 -42.39 22.95 -24.16
CA ALA A 54 -43.57 22.13 -23.93
C ALA A 54 -43.52 21.66 -22.47
N ALA A 55 -44.52 22.06 -21.71
CA ALA A 55 -44.77 21.63 -20.34
C ALA A 55 -44.83 20.09 -20.28
N GLY A 56 -43.73 19.47 -19.90
CA GLY A 56 -43.59 18.02 -19.84
C GLY A 56 -42.81 17.64 -18.59
N ILE A 57 -43.56 17.26 -17.55
CA ILE A 57 -43.21 16.37 -16.43
C ILE A 57 -41.72 16.38 -16.05
N LEU A 58 -41.39 17.19 -15.04
CA LEU A 58 -40.16 17.03 -14.25
C LEU A 58 -40.11 15.60 -13.71
N GLN A 59 -39.33 14.71 -14.33
CA GLN A 59 -38.97 13.48 -13.64
C GLN A 59 -38.08 13.86 -12.45
N PRO A 60 -38.42 13.47 -11.22
CA PRO A 60 -37.61 13.79 -10.05
C PRO A 60 -36.22 13.18 -10.24
N PHE A 61 -35.20 14.01 -10.03
CA PHE A 61 -33.82 13.59 -10.05
C PHE A 61 -33.59 12.64 -8.88
N GLU A 62 -33.60 11.33 -9.11
CA GLU A 62 -33.36 10.33 -8.06
C GLU A 62 -31.86 10.30 -7.68
N PRO A 63 -31.45 10.81 -6.50
CA PRO A 63 -30.04 10.94 -6.14
C PRO A 63 -29.31 9.61 -5.86
N GLY A 64 -29.98 8.46 -5.99
CA GLY A 64 -29.47 7.16 -5.53
C GLY A 64 -28.81 6.26 -6.58
N ARG A 65 -29.14 6.36 -7.87
CA ARG A 65 -28.70 5.35 -8.87
C ARG A 65 -27.27 5.49 -9.35
N ARG A 66 -26.71 6.70 -9.42
CA ARG A 66 -25.35 6.92 -9.95
C ARG A 66 -24.23 6.46 -9.01
N ILE A 67 -24.46 6.49 -7.69
CA ILE A 67 -23.44 6.15 -6.69
C ILE A 67 -23.19 4.63 -6.66
N SER A 68 -24.24 3.82 -6.81
CA SER A 68 -24.13 2.36 -6.76
C SER A 68 -23.35 1.76 -7.93
N ALA A 69 -23.50 2.28 -9.15
CA ALA A 69 -22.79 1.77 -10.32
C ALA A 69 -21.27 2.03 -10.23
N MET A 70 -20.85 3.20 -9.73
CA MET A 70 -19.44 3.54 -9.60
C MET A 70 -18.70 2.69 -8.55
N ASN A 71 -19.40 2.30 -7.48
CA ASN A 71 -18.88 1.39 -6.44
C ASN A 71 -18.76 -0.07 -6.93
N GLN A 72 -19.58 -0.49 -7.90
CA GLN A 72 -19.50 -1.84 -8.49
C GLN A 72 -18.29 -2.00 -9.41
N HIS A 73 -17.92 -0.98 -10.19
CA HIS A 73 -16.74 -1.03 -11.06
C HIS A 73 -15.42 -1.05 -10.27
N THR A 74 -15.34 -0.29 -9.18
CA THR A 74 -14.17 -0.28 -8.30
C THR A 74 -14.03 -1.59 -7.53
N THR A 75 -15.11 -2.15 -7.02
CA THR A 75 -15.06 -3.47 -6.34
C THR A 75 -14.68 -4.61 -7.27
N ALA A 76 -15.17 -4.65 -8.52
CA ALA A 76 -14.76 -5.66 -9.49
C ALA A 76 -13.27 -5.55 -9.90
N ALA A 77 -12.77 -4.32 -10.10
CA ALA A 77 -11.36 -4.07 -10.37
C ALA A 77 -10.47 -4.50 -9.19
N ASN A 78 -10.89 -4.16 -7.96
CA ASN A 78 -10.20 -4.57 -6.73
C ASN A 78 -10.22 -6.08 -6.54
N ARG A 79 -11.34 -6.76 -6.81
CA ARG A 79 -11.43 -8.23 -6.76
C ARG A 79 -10.51 -8.90 -7.77
N ARG A 80 -10.37 -8.38 -9.00
CA ARG A 80 -9.44 -8.91 -10.02
C ARG A 80 -7.98 -8.67 -9.63
N ALA A 81 -7.66 -7.50 -9.10
CA ALA A 81 -6.32 -7.20 -8.59
C ALA A 81 -5.96 -8.10 -7.40
N ASP A 82 -6.91 -8.32 -6.50
CA ASP A 82 -6.76 -9.19 -5.34
C ASP A 82 -6.63 -10.68 -5.75
N ALA A 83 -7.46 -11.19 -6.65
CA ALA A 83 -7.32 -12.54 -7.19
C ALA A 83 -5.96 -12.78 -7.87
N ARG A 84 -5.45 -11.78 -8.61
CA ARG A 84 -4.09 -11.83 -9.20
C ARG A 84 -2.98 -11.81 -8.15
N ARG A 85 -3.17 -11.15 -7.01
CA ARG A 85 -2.22 -11.15 -5.89
C ARG A 85 -2.24 -12.48 -5.14
N ARG A 86 -3.42 -13.03 -4.87
CA ARG A 86 -3.60 -14.34 -4.21
C ARG A 86 -2.93 -15.49 -4.98
N GLY A 87 -2.88 -15.40 -6.31
CA GLY A 87 -2.27 -16.44 -7.15
C GLY A 87 -0.74 -16.41 -7.26
N ARG A 88 -0.05 -15.37 -6.78
CA ARG A 88 1.37 -15.14 -7.14
C ARG A 88 2.40 -15.40 -6.04
N VAL A 89 2.00 -15.47 -4.77
CA VAL A 89 2.96 -15.74 -3.70
C VAL A 89 2.32 -16.64 -2.66
N GLN A 90 2.66 -17.92 -2.72
CA GLN A 90 2.33 -18.92 -1.73
C GLN A 90 3.63 -19.24 -0.99
N ILE A 91 3.84 -18.64 0.18
CA ILE A 91 4.88 -19.15 1.08
C ILE A 91 4.46 -20.55 1.55
N SER A 92 5.42 -21.44 1.79
CA SER A 92 5.09 -22.76 2.32
C SER A 92 4.39 -22.62 3.68
N GLN A 93 3.58 -23.62 4.05
CA GLN A 93 2.92 -23.65 5.36
C GLN A 93 3.94 -23.60 6.51
N SER A 94 5.09 -24.25 6.35
CA SER A 94 6.20 -24.18 7.32
C SER A 94 6.75 -22.77 7.46
N THR A 95 6.94 -22.05 6.35
CA THR A 95 7.39 -20.65 6.36
C THR A 95 6.35 -19.74 7.01
N TYR A 96 5.07 -19.96 6.73
CA TYR A 96 3.98 -19.22 7.38
C TYR A 96 3.98 -19.43 8.90
N ALA A 97 4.11 -20.69 9.35
CA ALA A 97 4.15 -21.03 10.77
C ALA A 97 5.38 -20.42 11.47
N ALA A 98 6.58 -20.52 10.88
CA ALA A 98 7.79 -19.91 11.41
C ALA A 98 7.66 -18.38 11.52
N LEU A 99 7.10 -17.74 10.49
CA LEU A 99 6.82 -16.31 10.51
C LEU A 99 5.81 -15.95 11.59
N TRP A 100 4.76 -16.74 11.78
CA TRP A 100 3.77 -16.50 12.83
C TRP A 100 4.37 -16.62 14.24
N ALA A 101 5.13 -17.68 14.48
CA ALA A 101 5.82 -17.91 15.74
C ALA A 101 6.83 -16.78 16.07
N SER A 102 7.61 -16.33 15.07
CA SER A 102 8.59 -15.23 15.26
C SER A 102 7.96 -13.90 15.70
N GLN A 103 6.66 -13.71 15.43
CA GLN A 103 5.89 -12.54 15.83
C GLN A 103 5.26 -12.69 17.22
N GLY A 104 5.39 -13.86 17.85
CA GLY A 104 4.69 -14.23 19.08
C GLY A 104 3.19 -14.41 18.85
N GLU A 105 2.80 -14.93 17.68
CA GLU A 105 1.42 -15.26 17.32
C GLU A 105 0.44 -14.08 17.47
N ARG A 106 0.94 -12.89 17.14
CA ARG A 106 0.21 -11.61 17.25
C ARG A 106 0.43 -10.78 16.00
N CYS A 107 -0.46 -9.83 15.78
CA CYS A 107 -0.31 -8.85 14.71
C CYS A 107 1.07 -8.16 14.80
N ALA A 108 1.80 -8.11 13.68
CA ALA A 108 3.12 -7.45 13.64
C ALA A 108 3.08 -5.96 14.03
N ILE A 109 1.95 -5.29 13.75
CA ILE A 109 1.78 -3.85 13.97
C ILE A 109 1.11 -3.59 15.32
N CYS A 110 -0.18 -3.94 15.48
CA CYS A 110 -0.92 -3.60 16.71
C CYS A 110 -0.72 -4.58 17.89
N ARG A 111 0.06 -5.66 17.70
CA ARG A 111 0.36 -6.68 18.73
C ARG A 111 -0.85 -7.40 19.36
N ARG A 112 -2.07 -7.20 18.87
CA ARG A 112 -3.26 -7.97 19.25
C ARG A 112 -3.17 -9.40 18.74
N ASP A 113 -3.76 -10.31 19.50
CA ASP A 113 -3.96 -11.74 19.24
C ASP A 113 -5.36 -12.07 18.70
N ASP A 114 -6.34 -11.16 18.85
CA ASP A 114 -7.63 -11.26 18.18
C ASP A 114 -7.63 -10.47 16.85
N PRO A 115 -7.73 -11.14 15.69
CA PRO A 115 -7.77 -10.47 14.39
C PRO A 115 -9.15 -9.91 14.01
N GLY A 116 -10.23 -10.33 14.67
CA GLY A 116 -11.63 -10.03 14.33
C GLY A 116 -12.10 -10.59 12.98
N GLN A 117 -11.46 -10.20 11.88
CA GLN A 117 -11.80 -10.60 10.50
C GLN A 117 -10.75 -11.53 9.87
N GLY A 118 -9.89 -12.13 10.70
CA GLY A 118 -8.84 -13.06 10.29
C GLY A 118 -7.49 -12.40 9.98
N TRP A 119 -6.49 -13.27 9.81
CA TRP A 119 -5.10 -12.91 9.56
C TRP A 119 -4.82 -12.70 8.06
N ARG A 120 -3.96 -11.73 7.75
CA ARG A 120 -3.52 -11.39 6.39
C ARG A 120 -2.01 -11.41 6.34
N LEU A 121 -1.45 -12.11 5.36
CA LEU A 121 -0.02 -12.06 5.07
C LEU A 121 0.27 -10.80 4.25
N ASN A 122 1.16 -9.95 4.76
CA ASN A 122 1.58 -8.74 4.07
C ASN A 122 2.85 -8.97 3.26
N TYR A 123 2.92 -8.40 2.06
CA TYR A 123 4.04 -8.52 1.13
C TYR A 123 4.68 -7.16 0.84
N SER A 124 5.98 -7.13 0.59
CA SER A 124 6.71 -5.98 0.06
C SER A 124 6.32 -5.71 -1.39
N PRO A 125 6.57 -4.49 -1.92
CA PRO A 125 6.40 -4.22 -3.35
C PRO A 125 7.22 -5.17 -4.25
N ALA A 126 8.35 -5.68 -3.74
CA ALA A 126 9.19 -6.67 -4.41
C ALA A 126 8.61 -8.11 -4.37
N GLY A 127 7.52 -8.35 -3.63
CA GLY A 127 6.86 -9.64 -3.53
C GLY A 127 7.33 -10.52 -2.35
N SER A 128 8.35 -10.10 -1.59
CA SER A 128 8.79 -10.84 -0.39
C SER A 128 7.81 -10.67 0.77
N PRO A 129 7.52 -11.72 1.56
CA PRO A 129 6.68 -11.59 2.76
C PRO A 129 7.33 -10.64 3.76
N ARG A 130 6.52 -9.84 4.46
CA ARG A 130 6.97 -8.92 5.53
C ARG A 130 6.54 -9.41 6.91
N GLY A 131 5.29 -9.85 7.04
CA GLY A 131 4.72 -10.28 8.33
C GLY A 131 3.24 -10.58 8.23
N ILE A 132 2.64 -11.02 9.34
CA ILE A 132 1.22 -11.38 9.43
C ILE A 132 0.49 -10.31 10.25
N LEU A 133 -0.58 -9.78 9.69
CA LEU A 133 -1.33 -8.65 10.21
C LEU A 133 -2.80 -9.01 10.42
N CYS A 134 -3.47 -8.37 11.38
CA CYS A 134 -4.93 -8.39 11.41
C CYS A 134 -5.48 -7.56 10.24
N ALA A 135 -6.69 -7.87 9.78
CA ALA A 135 -7.29 -7.20 8.63
C ALA A 135 -7.30 -5.66 8.72
N PRO A 136 -7.65 -5.02 9.86
CA PRO A 136 -7.63 -3.57 9.98
C PRO A 136 -6.24 -2.94 9.77
N CYS A 137 -5.20 -3.56 10.34
CA CYS A 137 -3.83 -3.09 10.16
C CYS A 137 -3.35 -3.27 8.72
N HIS A 138 -3.69 -4.40 8.09
CA HIS A 138 -3.35 -4.67 6.70
C HIS A 138 -4.01 -3.65 5.75
N GLU A 139 -5.30 -3.36 5.92
CA GLU A 139 -6.01 -2.39 5.10
C GLU A 139 -5.49 -0.97 5.31
N ARG A 140 -5.25 -0.56 6.56
CA ARG A 140 -4.67 0.76 6.86
C ARG A 140 -3.28 0.90 6.26
N LEU A 141 -2.44 -0.13 6.38
CA LEU A 141 -1.11 -0.17 5.76
C LEU A 141 -1.19 -0.01 4.24
N CYS A 142 -2.06 -0.78 3.58
CA CYS A 142 -2.28 -0.66 2.13
C CYS A 142 -2.69 0.76 1.71
N ARG A 143 -3.56 1.42 2.49
CA ARG A 143 -4.00 2.79 2.20
C ARG A 143 -2.87 3.80 2.33
N VAL A 144 -2.07 3.75 3.40
CA VAL A 144 -0.95 4.69 3.60
C VAL A 144 0.17 4.48 2.60
N GLU A 145 0.45 3.23 2.20
CA GLU A 145 1.42 2.92 1.15
C GLU A 145 0.95 3.44 -0.22
N ALA A 146 -0.34 3.30 -0.53
CA ALA A 146 -0.91 3.79 -1.80
C ALA A 146 -0.78 5.31 -1.99
N VAL A 147 -0.79 6.08 -0.90
CA VAL A 147 -0.60 7.54 -0.93
C VAL A 147 0.81 7.98 -0.53
N GLN A 148 1.73 7.05 -0.28
CA GLN A 148 3.10 7.32 0.18
C GLN A 148 3.16 8.17 1.48
N ARG A 149 2.19 7.97 2.38
CA ARG A 149 2.08 8.70 3.66
C ARG A 149 2.22 7.77 4.87
N LEU A 150 3.31 7.01 4.90
CA LEU A 150 3.64 6.12 6.03
C LEU A 150 3.78 6.89 7.36
N ASP A 151 4.10 8.19 7.31
CA ASP A 151 4.13 9.10 8.46
C ASP A 151 2.78 9.18 9.22
N LEU A 152 1.66 8.94 8.53
CA LEU A 152 0.32 8.91 9.14
C LEU A 152 0.04 7.61 9.92
N PHE A 153 1.00 6.68 9.93
CA PHE A 153 0.92 5.43 10.65
C PHE A 153 2.30 5.03 11.19
N PRO A 154 2.75 5.62 12.32
CA PRO A 154 4.11 5.45 12.82
C PRO A 154 4.49 3.98 13.09
N ASP A 155 3.56 3.17 13.58
CA ASP A 155 3.80 1.73 13.78
C ASP A 155 4.06 0.98 12.45
N ALA A 156 3.47 1.44 11.35
CA ALA A 156 3.76 0.91 10.02
C ALA A 156 5.17 1.28 9.53
N VAL A 157 5.71 2.44 9.94
CA VAL A 157 7.11 2.81 9.64
C VAL A 157 8.06 1.83 10.33
N ALA A 158 7.84 1.57 11.62
CA ALA A 158 8.65 0.60 12.37
C ALA A 158 8.56 -0.81 11.77
N PHE A 159 7.34 -1.22 11.39
CA PHE A 159 7.10 -2.49 10.71
C PHE A 159 7.78 -2.57 9.33
N ALA A 160 7.76 -1.50 8.54
CA ALA A 160 8.39 -1.46 7.22
C ALA A 160 9.93 -1.49 7.32
N ALA A 161 10.50 -0.84 8.35
CA ALA A 161 11.94 -0.79 8.57
C ALA A 161 12.51 -2.12 9.11
N ASN A 162 11.76 -2.83 9.96
CA ASN A 162 12.19 -4.10 10.55
C ASN A 162 11.07 -5.15 10.49
N PRO A 163 10.75 -5.66 9.28
CA PRO A 163 9.67 -6.62 9.11
C PRO A 163 10.04 -7.96 9.75
N PRO A 164 9.10 -8.65 10.43
CA PRO A 164 9.37 -9.95 11.07
C PRO A 164 10.01 -10.99 10.15
N ALA A 165 9.65 -11.01 8.85
CA ALA A 165 10.22 -11.94 7.89
C ALA A 165 11.73 -11.76 7.64
N ALA A 166 12.29 -10.56 7.89
CA ALA A 166 13.73 -10.34 7.78
C ALA A 166 14.53 -11.10 8.85
N ARG A 167 13.87 -11.60 9.91
CA ARG A 167 14.51 -12.39 10.99
C ARG A 167 14.59 -13.89 10.68
N LEU A 168 14.01 -14.33 9.56
CA LEU A 168 13.98 -15.73 9.13
C LEU A 168 15.01 -16.05 8.04
N GLN A 169 15.77 -15.04 7.59
CA GLN A 169 16.81 -15.16 6.57
C GLN A 169 18.18 -15.31 7.26
#